data_AF-A0A418X0E7-F1
#
_entry.id   AF-A0A418X0E7-F1
#
_cell.length_a   1.000
_cell.length_b   1.000
_cell.length_c   1.000
_cell.angle_alpha   90.00
_cell.angle_beta   90.00
_cell.angle_gamma   90.00
#
_symmetry.space_group_name_H-M   'P 1'
#
loop_
_entity.id
_entity.type
_entity.pdbx_description
1 polymer ?
#
loop_
_entity_poly.entity_id
_entity_poly.type
_entity_poly.pdbx_seq_one_letter_code
_entity_poly.pdbx_strand_id
1 'polypeptide(L)'
;MRESWPWVVGPLAIGFMTPSLVVFVLAVGVGGQTIGPAFKDILGRQFAEGHNLFLLAVWSLIPFVVLSAILLFLPAGFSRRRVAWLSIFGLLGALGLMVPIHWSVWEPVYSGRDVSSTAVVAFVPLPFMCVFTMFLGLGVGWLVTKAPWFQLERPGAIGTKPAAPDRGGK
;
A
#
# COMPACT_ATOMS: atom_id res chain seq x y z
N MET A 1 -11.61 14.05 9.64
CA MET A 1 -10.23 13.50 9.52
C MET A 1 -9.97 12.27 10.38
N ARG A 2 -10.35 12.23 11.68
CA ARG A 2 -10.06 11.08 12.57
C ARG A 2 -10.49 9.71 12.00
N GLU A 3 -11.64 9.64 11.33
CA GLU A 3 -12.16 8.38 10.75
C GLU A 3 -11.42 7.88 9.49
N SER A 4 -10.61 8.75 8.86
CA SER A 4 -9.80 8.40 7.69
C SER A 4 -8.38 7.97 8.06
N TRP A 5 -8.02 8.07 9.35
CA TRP A 5 -6.67 7.79 9.83
C TRP A 5 -6.14 6.39 9.47
N PRO A 6 -6.94 5.30 9.54
CA PRO A 6 -6.47 3.98 9.13
C PRO A 6 -6.04 3.92 7.66
N TRP A 7 -6.69 4.69 6.78
CA TRP A 7 -6.37 4.74 5.35
C TRP A 7 -5.13 5.58 5.04
N VAL A 8 -4.74 6.47 5.96
CA VAL A 8 -3.51 7.26 5.86
C VAL A 8 -2.33 6.51 6.45
N VAL A 9 -2.51 5.86 7.60
CA VAL A 9 -1.41 5.17 8.31
C VAL A 9 -1.21 3.73 7.86
N GLY A 10 -2.29 3.05 7.45
CA GLY A 10 -2.26 1.65 6.99
C GLY A 10 -1.21 1.38 5.93
N PRO A 11 -1.08 2.20 4.87
CA PRO A 11 -0.02 2.04 3.88
C PRO A 11 1.39 2.06 4.46
N LEU A 12 1.67 2.90 5.47
CA LEU A 12 2.98 2.95 6.13
C LEU A 12 3.27 1.66 6.89
N ALA A 13 2.30 1.17 7.66
CA ALA A 13 2.46 -0.08 8.40
C ALA A 13 2.73 -1.26 7.44
N ILE A 14 1.95 -1.35 6.35
CA ILE A 14 2.10 -2.40 5.35
C ILE A 14 3.46 -2.27 4.63
N GLY A 15 3.83 -1.07 4.19
CA GLY A 15 5.11 -0.82 3.54
C GLY A 15 6.31 -1.16 4.41
N PHE A 16 6.26 -0.83 5.69
CA PHE A 16 7.31 -1.15 6.66
C PHE A 16 7.44 -2.66 6.90
N MET A 17 6.30 -3.37 7.00
CA MET A 17 6.30 -4.82 7.23
C MET A 17 6.66 -5.63 5.98
N THR A 18 6.50 -5.07 4.78
CA THR A 18 6.61 -5.81 3.51
C THR A 18 7.96 -6.52 3.33
N PRO A 19 9.13 -5.88 3.51
CA PRO A 19 10.41 -6.58 3.31
C PRO A 19 10.58 -7.78 4.26
N SER A 20 10.26 -7.59 5.55
CA SER A 20 10.34 -8.67 6.54
C SER A 20 9.35 -9.81 6.23
N LEU A 21 8.15 -9.48 5.76
CA LEU A 21 7.15 -10.47 5.39
C LEU A 21 7.56 -11.28 4.16
N VAL A 22 8.14 -10.66 3.14
CA VAL A 22 8.64 -11.37 1.95
C VAL A 22 9.74 -12.36 2.35
N VAL A 23 10.69 -11.91 3.17
CA VAL A 23 11.78 -12.76 3.68
C VAL A 23 11.24 -13.91 4.53
N PHE A 24 10.27 -13.65 5.40
CA PHE A 24 9.61 -14.69 6.19
C PHE A 24 8.97 -15.78 5.29
N VAL A 25 8.20 -15.35 4.30
CA VAL A 25 7.50 -16.27 3.39
C VAL A 25 8.51 -17.07 2.57
N LEU A 26 9.61 -16.47 2.13
CA LEU A 26 10.68 -17.19 1.44
C LEU A 26 11.40 -18.18 2.35
N ALA A 27 11.72 -17.81 3.60
CA ALA A 27 12.37 -18.70 4.55
C ALA A 27 11.55 -19.97 4.81
N VAL A 28 10.24 -19.82 5.00
CA VAL A 28 9.32 -20.94 5.25
C VAL A 28 8.99 -21.70 3.97
N GLY A 29 8.59 -20.99 2.92
CA GLY A 29 8.04 -21.58 1.70
C GLY A 29 9.09 -22.12 0.73
N VAL A 30 10.23 -21.44 0.61
CA VAL A 30 11.32 -21.83 -0.31
C VAL A 30 12.45 -22.51 0.46
N GLY A 31 12.87 -21.93 1.59
CA GLY A 31 13.95 -22.44 2.41
C GLY A 31 13.58 -23.65 3.28
N GLY A 32 12.29 -24.02 3.34
CA GLY A 32 11.79 -25.14 4.14
C GLY A 32 11.98 -24.97 5.65
N GLN A 33 12.26 -23.76 6.13
CA GLN A 33 12.44 -23.50 7.55
C GLN A 33 11.10 -23.60 8.29
N THR A 34 11.14 -24.07 9.54
CA THR A 34 9.97 -23.95 10.42
C THR A 34 9.82 -22.50 10.90
N ILE A 35 8.62 -22.14 11.36
CA ILE A 35 8.25 -20.75 11.73
C ILE A 35 9.23 -20.14 12.75
N GLY A 36 9.61 -20.89 13.79
CA GLY A 36 10.49 -20.39 14.85
C GLY A 36 11.88 -19.97 14.35
N PRO A 37 12.62 -20.85 13.65
CA PRO A 37 13.86 -20.51 12.97
C PRO A 37 13.73 -19.34 11.98
N ALA A 38 12.67 -19.30 11.18
CA ALA A 38 12.43 -18.18 10.24
C ALA A 38 12.29 -16.84 10.97
N PHE A 39 11.61 -16.80 12.12
CA PHE A 39 11.56 -15.61 12.97
C PHE A 39 12.95 -15.21 13.49
N LYS A 40 13.75 -16.17 13.95
CA LYS A 40 15.13 -15.90 14.41
C LYS A 40 16.01 -15.36 13.29
N ASP A 41 15.88 -15.89 12.07
CA ASP A 41 16.59 -15.42 10.88
C ASP A 41 16.26 -13.96 10.58
N ILE A 42 14.96 -13.59 10.59
CA ILE A 42 14.53 -12.20 10.38
C ILE A 42 15.09 -11.27 11.45
N LEU A 43 15.01 -11.67 12.72
CA LEU A 43 15.54 -10.86 13.83
C LEU A 43 17.05 -10.67 13.70
N GLY A 44 17.79 -11.71 13.31
CA GLY A 44 19.23 -11.61 13.04
C GLY A 44 19.56 -10.67 11.87
N ARG A 45 18.69 -10.60 10.85
CA ARG A 45 18.88 -9.77 9.66
C ARG A 45 18.43 -8.32 9.83
N GLN A 46 17.70 -7.96 10.88
CA GLN A 46 17.23 -6.57 11.09
C GLN A 46 18.36 -5.56 11.06
N PHE A 47 19.55 -5.91 11.59
CA PHE A 47 20.71 -5.03 11.67
C PHE A 47 22.00 -5.66 11.13
N ALA A 48 21.90 -6.73 10.33
CA ALA A 48 23.06 -7.39 9.76
C ALA A 48 23.70 -6.55 8.64
N GLU A 49 25.04 -6.57 8.57
CA GLU A 49 25.78 -5.93 7.49
C GLU A 49 25.48 -6.60 6.13
N GLY A 50 25.33 -5.78 5.09
CA GLY A 50 24.96 -6.22 3.73
C GLY A 50 23.51 -6.64 3.52
N HIS A 51 22.74 -6.89 4.59
CA HIS A 51 21.39 -7.45 4.54
C HIS A 51 20.42 -6.80 5.54
N ASN A 52 20.66 -5.53 5.88
CA ASN A 52 19.95 -4.80 6.93
C ASN A 52 18.47 -4.58 6.56
N LEU A 53 17.59 -5.44 7.06
CA LEU A 53 16.16 -5.39 6.76
C LEU A 53 15.48 -4.13 7.30
N PHE A 54 15.97 -3.58 8.42
CA PHE A 54 15.41 -2.35 8.97
C PHE A 54 15.66 -1.15 8.06
N LEU A 55 16.91 -0.99 7.59
CA LEU A 55 17.28 0.06 6.65
C LEU A 55 16.51 -0.11 5.34
N LEU A 56 16.39 -1.35 4.85
CA LEU A 56 15.59 -1.65 3.67
C LEU A 56 14.11 -1.27 3.87
N ALA A 57 13.52 -1.57 5.03
CA ALA A 57 12.16 -1.20 5.38
C ALA A 57 11.95 0.32 5.44
N VAL A 58 12.88 1.06 6.06
CA VAL A 58 12.82 2.53 6.10
C VAL A 58 12.99 3.12 4.70
N TRP A 59 13.89 2.57 3.88
CA TRP A 59 14.09 3.02 2.51
C TRP A 59 12.88 2.71 1.62
N SER A 60 12.28 1.53 1.78
CA SER A 60 11.08 1.12 1.05
C SER A 60 9.84 1.91 1.47
N LEU A 61 9.86 2.67 2.57
CA LEU A 61 8.71 3.47 3.01
C LEU A 61 8.41 4.66 2.08
N ILE A 62 9.36 5.11 1.24
CA ILE A 62 9.19 6.29 0.38
C ILE A 62 7.85 6.33 -0.37
N PRO A 63 7.46 5.33 -1.20
CA PRO A 63 6.17 5.34 -1.90
C PRO A 63 4.97 5.41 -0.95
N PHE A 64 5.05 4.79 0.23
CA PHE A 64 3.96 4.79 1.19
C PHE A 64 3.85 6.13 1.93
N VAL A 65 4.98 6.79 2.24
CA VAL A 65 4.99 8.16 2.78
C VAL A 65 4.39 9.13 1.77
N VAL A 66 4.75 9.00 0.49
CA VAL A 66 4.16 9.81 -0.59
C VAL A 66 2.66 9.56 -0.68
N LEU A 67 2.21 8.30 -0.66
CA LEU A 67 0.78 7.96 -0.65
C LEU A 67 0.05 8.58 0.54
N SER A 68 0.57 8.39 1.76
CA SER A 68 -0.01 8.93 2.99
C SER A 68 -0.08 10.45 2.97
N ALA A 69 0.95 11.12 2.46
CA ALA A 69 0.96 12.57 2.29
C ALA A 69 -0.13 13.01 1.31
N ILE A 70 -0.22 12.39 0.13
CA ILE A 70 -1.28 12.67 -0.85
C ILE A 70 -2.66 12.55 -0.19
N LEU A 71 -2.92 11.45 0.52
CA LEU A 71 -4.22 11.21 1.18
C LEU A 71 -4.51 12.21 2.30
N LEU A 72 -3.50 12.66 3.04
CA LEU A 72 -3.62 13.65 4.11
C LEU A 72 -3.96 15.04 3.59
N PHE A 73 -3.39 15.42 2.44
CA PHE A 73 -3.60 16.72 1.81
C PHE A 73 -4.77 16.75 0.81
N LEU A 74 -5.60 15.70 0.76
CA LEU A 74 -6.82 15.73 -0.06
C LEU A 74 -7.80 16.82 0.44
N PRO A 75 -8.53 17.48 -0.47
CA PRO A 75 -9.53 18.48 -0.10
C PRO A 75 -10.61 17.92 0.83
N ALA A 76 -11.10 18.75 1.76
CA ALA A 76 -12.11 18.37 2.77
C ALA A 76 -13.43 17.81 2.20
N GLY A 77 -13.71 18.03 0.90
CA GLY A 77 -14.89 17.50 0.21
C GLY A 77 -14.80 16.03 -0.21
N PHE A 78 -13.69 15.33 0.05
CA PHE A 78 -13.56 13.91 -0.25
C PHE A 78 -14.25 13.04 0.80
N SER A 79 -15.15 12.16 0.37
CA SER A 79 -15.78 11.19 1.26
C SER A 79 -14.78 10.14 1.74
N ARG A 80 -15.01 9.58 2.94
CA ARG A 80 -14.19 8.51 3.53
C ARG A 80 -14.01 7.33 2.58
N ARG A 81 -15.06 6.96 1.85
CA ARG A 81 -15.05 5.87 0.88
C ARG A 81 -14.06 6.15 -0.26
N ARG A 82 -14.01 7.38 -0.78
CA ARG A 82 -13.04 7.78 -1.83
C ARG A 82 -11.60 7.70 -1.33
N VAL A 83 -11.35 8.19 -0.10
CA VAL A 83 -10.02 8.09 0.52
C VAL A 83 -9.61 6.63 0.67
N ALA A 84 -10.53 5.75 1.10
CA ALA A 84 -10.28 4.32 1.21
C ALA A 84 -9.90 3.69 -0.14
N TRP A 85 -10.64 3.98 -1.22
CA TRP A 85 -10.32 3.43 -2.54
C TRP A 85 -8.99 3.95 -3.10
N LEU A 86 -8.71 5.25 -2.94
CA LEU A 86 -7.41 5.80 -3.33
C LEU A 86 -6.26 5.15 -2.54
N SER A 87 -6.45 4.96 -1.24
CA SER A 87 -5.49 4.26 -0.37
C SER A 87 -5.25 2.81 -0.84
N ILE A 88 -6.32 2.03 -1.03
CA ILE A 88 -6.24 0.63 -1.46
C ILE A 88 -5.54 0.51 -2.81
N PHE A 89 -5.98 1.26 -3.83
CA PHE A 89 -5.39 1.13 -5.15
C PHE A 89 -3.97 1.72 -5.26
N GLY A 90 -3.69 2.82 -4.56
CA GLY A 90 -2.32 3.35 -4.46
C GLY A 90 -1.38 2.36 -3.77
N LEU A 91 -1.85 1.71 -2.71
CA LEU A 91 -1.14 0.66 -2.00
C LEU A 91 -0.87 -0.55 -2.90
N LEU A 92 -1.89 -1.05 -3.60
CA LEU A 92 -1.75 -2.16 -4.54
C LEU A 92 -0.77 -1.81 -5.68
N GLY A 93 -0.81 -0.57 -6.19
CA GLY A 93 0.14 -0.09 -7.18
C GLY A 93 1.59 -0.11 -6.69
N ALA A 94 1.85 0.34 -5.46
CA ALA A 94 3.18 0.30 -4.85
C ALA A 94 3.65 -1.15 -4.63
N LEU A 95 2.79 -2.00 -4.04
CA LEU A 95 3.10 -3.39 -3.71
C LEU A 95 3.28 -4.26 -4.95
N GLY A 96 2.57 -3.97 -6.04
CA GLY A 96 2.62 -4.73 -7.28
C GLY A 96 4.01 -4.81 -7.91
N LEU A 97 4.87 -3.82 -7.66
CA LEU A 97 6.28 -3.86 -8.05
C LEU A 97 7.21 -4.21 -6.89
N MET A 98 6.89 -3.72 -5.68
CA MET A 98 7.75 -3.93 -4.51
C MET A 98 7.89 -5.40 -4.15
N VAL A 99 6.77 -6.14 -4.07
CA VAL A 99 6.76 -7.53 -3.61
C VAL A 99 7.51 -8.45 -4.59
N PRO A 100 7.26 -8.41 -5.91
CA PRO A 100 7.97 -9.29 -6.84
C PRO A 100 9.48 -9.02 -6.90
N ILE A 101 9.92 -7.77 -6.78
CA ILE A 101 11.34 -7.45 -6.79
C ILE A 101 12.01 -7.89 -5.48
N HIS A 102 11.38 -7.67 -4.32
CA HIS A 102 11.90 -8.23 -3.07
C HIS A 102 11.98 -9.76 -3.16
N TRP A 103 10.95 -10.40 -3.71
CA TRP A 103 10.93 -11.85 -3.90
C TRP A 103 12.09 -12.31 -4.78
N SER A 104 12.28 -11.70 -5.96
CA SER A 104 13.32 -12.14 -6.90
C SER A 104 14.74 -11.91 -6.38
N VAL A 105 14.96 -10.88 -5.57
CA VAL A 105 16.27 -10.61 -4.96
C VAL A 105 16.57 -11.57 -3.80
N TRP A 106 15.57 -11.90 -2.98
CA TRP A 106 15.77 -12.76 -1.81
C TRP A 106 15.63 -14.26 -2.11
N GLU A 107 14.89 -14.66 -3.14
CA GLU A 107 14.67 -16.08 -3.47
C GLU A 107 15.97 -16.87 -3.63
N PRO A 108 17.04 -16.38 -4.30
CA PRO A 108 18.30 -17.11 -4.44
C PRO A 108 18.93 -17.49 -3.11
N VAL A 109 18.80 -16.64 -2.09
CA VAL A 109 19.34 -16.86 -0.73
C VAL A 109 18.70 -18.09 -0.08
N TYR A 110 17.43 -18.36 -0.37
CA TYR A 110 16.68 -19.46 0.23
C TYR A 110 16.57 -20.69 -0.68
N SER A 111 16.77 -20.53 -1.98
CA SER A 111 16.74 -21.63 -2.96
C SER A 111 18.10 -22.33 -3.15
N GLY A 112 19.15 -21.84 -2.49
CA GLY A 112 20.51 -22.39 -2.62
C GLY A 112 21.18 -22.06 -3.97
N ARG A 113 20.70 -21.01 -4.65
CA ARG A 113 21.30 -20.49 -5.88
C ARG A 113 22.36 -19.43 -5.56
N ASP A 114 23.24 -19.17 -6.52
CA ASP A 114 24.24 -18.12 -6.39
C ASP A 114 23.59 -16.75 -6.25
N VAL A 115 23.99 -15.99 -5.23
CA VAL A 115 23.50 -14.64 -4.95
C VAL A 115 24.38 -13.66 -5.71
N SER A 116 23.80 -12.92 -6.65
CA SER A 116 24.53 -11.86 -7.35
C SER A 116 24.69 -10.62 -6.45
N SER A 117 25.92 -10.12 -6.32
CA SER A 117 26.20 -8.85 -5.63
C SER A 117 25.48 -7.65 -6.26
N THR A 118 25.08 -7.75 -7.54
CA THR A 118 24.30 -6.70 -8.23
C THR A 118 22.83 -6.67 -7.82
N ALA A 119 22.30 -7.75 -7.22
CA ALA A 119 20.90 -7.82 -6.83
C ALA A 119 20.54 -6.80 -5.72
N VAL A 120 21.48 -6.50 -4.83
CA VAL A 120 21.30 -5.50 -3.77
C VAL A 120 21.15 -4.09 -4.34
N VAL A 121 21.81 -3.79 -5.46
CA VAL A 121 21.71 -2.48 -6.13
C VAL A 121 20.28 -2.22 -6.61
N ALA A 122 19.49 -3.27 -6.89
CA ALA A 122 18.09 -3.12 -7.30
C ALA A 122 17.22 -2.41 -6.23
N PHE A 123 17.60 -2.48 -4.94
CA PHE A 123 16.87 -1.79 -3.87
C PHE A 123 17.06 -0.27 -3.88
N VAL A 124 18.09 0.25 -4.54
CA VAL A 124 18.34 1.70 -4.64
C VAL A 124 17.26 2.40 -5.48
N PRO A 125 17.01 2.01 -6.75
CA PRO A 125 15.96 2.63 -7.57
C PRO A 125 14.54 2.15 -7.23
N LEU A 126 14.40 1.01 -6.54
CA LEU A 126 13.10 0.37 -6.32
C LEU A 126 12.02 1.30 -5.73
N PRO A 127 12.26 2.08 -4.65
CA PRO A 127 11.20 2.90 -4.08
C PRO A 127 10.69 3.95 -5.06
N PHE A 128 11.56 4.50 -5.91
CA PHE A 128 11.17 5.48 -6.93
C PHE A 128 10.34 4.85 -8.05
N MET A 129 10.68 3.63 -8.46
CA MET A 129 9.86 2.87 -9.41
C MET A 129 8.49 2.51 -8.79
N CYS A 130 8.45 2.18 -7.50
CA CYS A 130 7.21 1.95 -6.77
C CYS A 130 6.35 3.21 -6.63
N VAL A 131 6.94 4.41 -6.56
CA VAL A 131 6.19 5.69 -6.63
C VAL A 131 5.47 5.80 -7.97
N PHE A 132 6.13 5.46 -9.08
CA PHE A 132 5.48 5.46 -10.40
C PHE A 132 4.31 4.48 -10.46
N THR A 133 4.48 3.22 -10.05
CA THR A 133 3.39 2.23 -10.07
C THR A 133 2.29 2.55 -9.06
N MET A 134 2.61 3.18 -7.93
CA MET A 134 1.65 3.75 -6.98
C MET A 134 0.77 4.81 -7.66
N PHE A 135 1.34 5.72 -8.46
CA PHE A 135 0.55 6.72 -9.20
C PHE A 135 -0.38 6.08 -10.23
N LEU A 136 0.05 5.01 -10.91
CA LEU A 136 -0.84 4.23 -11.78
C LEU A 136 -2.01 3.63 -10.97
N GLY A 137 -1.72 3.06 -9.80
CA GLY A 137 -2.73 2.57 -8.87
C GLY A 137 -3.71 3.67 -8.43
N LEU A 138 -3.20 4.84 -8.03
CA LEU A 138 -4.03 6.00 -7.69
C LEU A 138 -4.93 6.43 -8.86
N GLY A 139 -4.42 6.41 -10.09
CA GLY A 139 -5.21 6.67 -11.30
C GLY A 139 -6.39 5.70 -11.44
N VAL A 140 -6.15 4.40 -11.26
CA VAL A 140 -7.21 3.38 -11.24
C VAL A 140 -8.21 3.63 -10.12
N GLY A 141 -7.74 3.87 -8.89
CA GLY A 141 -8.59 4.17 -7.75
C GLY A 141 -9.46 5.40 -7.97
N TRP A 142 -8.90 6.44 -8.58
CA TRP A 142 -9.64 7.65 -8.95
C TRP A 142 -10.76 7.34 -9.95
N LEU A 143 -10.47 6.59 -11.02
CA LEU A 143 -11.47 6.16 -12.00
C LEU A 143 -12.61 5.37 -11.34
N VAL A 144 -12.27 4.45 -10.42
CA VAL A 144 -13.28 3.70 -9.64
C VAL A 144 -14.19 4.62 -8.84
N THR A 145 -13.65 5.68 -8.23
CA THR A 145 -14.48 6.64 -7.46
C THR A 145 -15.41 7.51 -8.29
N LYS A 146 -15.19 7.58 -9.62
CA LYS A 146 -16.06 8.32 -10.56
C LYS A 146 -17.26 7.52 -11.03
N ALA A 147 -17.24 6.20 -10.84
CA ALA A 147 -18.27 5.32 -11.35
C ALA A 147 -19.67 5.62 -10.78
N PRO A 148 -20.75 5.33 -11.53
CA PRO A 148 -22.11 5.79 -11.21
C PRO A 148 -22.60 5.37 -9.81
N TRP A 149 -22.20 4.18 -9.35
CA TRP A 149 -22.56 3.65 -8.04
C TRP A 149 -21.98 4.42 -6.86
N PHE A 150 -20.95 5.27 -7.07
CA PHE A 150 -20.44 6.20 -6.05
C PHE A 150 -21.15 7.56 -6.04
N GLN A 151 -21.94 7.86 -7.07
CA GLN A 151 -22.63 9.15 -7.19
C GLN A 151 -24.02 9.14 -6.53
N LEU A 152 -24.60 7.94 -6.34
CA LEU A 152 -25.92 7.73 -5.71
C LEU A 152 -25.95 8.06 -4.21
N GLU A 153 -24.79 8.13 -3.55
CA GLU A 153 -24.68 8.45 -2.11
C GLU A 153 -24.73 9.96 -1.82
N ARG A 154 -24.97 10.84 -2.81
CA ARG A 154 -25.15 12.28 -2.54
C ARG A 154 -26.44 12.48 -1.71
N PRO A 155 -26.33 12.97 -0.46
CA PRO A 155 -27.50 13.32 0.34
C PRO A 155 -28.16 14.53 -0.33
N GLY A 156 -29.21 14.27 -1.11
CA GLY A 156 -29.90 15.28 -1.91
C GLY A 156 -30.60 14.71 -3.15
N ALA A 157 -30.16 13.56 -3.68
CA ALA A 157 -30.75 12.99 -4.89
C ALA A 157 -32.07 12.22 -4.68
N ILE A 158 -32.45 11.92 -3.44
CA ILE A 158 -33.64 11.10 -3.09
C ILE A 158 -34.74 11.94 -2.42
N GLY A 159 -34.58 13.27 -2.35
CA GLY A 159 -35.30 14.08 -1.36
C GLY A 159 -35.94 15.39 -1.81
N THR A 160 -36.17 15.65 -3.10
CA THR A 160 -37.18 16.67 -3.45
C THR A 160 -38.55 16.03 -3.36
N LYS A 161 -39.07 15.94 -2.13
CA LYS A 161 -40.50 15.71 -1.90
C LYS A 161 -41.23 16.80 -2.71
N PRO A 162 -42.10 16.48 -3.69
CA PRO A 162 -42.81 17.49 -4.43
C PRO A 162 -43.54 18.38 -3.41
N ALA A 163 -43.34 19.70 -3.53
CA ALA A 163 -44.00 20.68 -2.69
C ALA A 163 -45.50 20.34 -2.68
N ALA A 164 -46.05 20.09 -1.49
CA ALA A 164 -47.47 19.84 -1.34
C ALA A 164 -48.21 21.06 -1.91
N PRO A 165 -49.22 20.87 -2.77
CA PRO A 165 -49.98 21.99 -3.32
C PRO A 165 -50.60 22.76 -2.17
N ASP A 166 -50.32 24.06 -2.14
CA ASP A 166 -50.91 25.02 -1.23
C ASP A 166 -52.44 24.92 -1.34
N ARG A 167 -53.06 24.29 -0.34
CA ARG A 167 -54.52 24.30 -0.22
C ARG A 167 -54.91 25.63 0.38
N GLY A 168 -54.95 26.65 -0.49
CA GLY A 168 -55.56 27.93 -0.21
C GLY A 168 -56.98 27.74 0.29
N GLY A 169 -57.16 27.90 1.59
CA GLY A 169 -58.45 27.92 2.26
C GLY A 169 -58.93 29.35 2.41
N LYS A 170 -60.08 29.61 1.75
CA LYS A 170 -61.13 30.60 2.04
C LYS A 170 -60.75 32.09 2.13
#